data_AF-A0A516ZBI5-F1
#
_entry.id   AF-A0A516ZBI5-F1
#
_cell.length_a   1.000
_cell.length_b   1.000
_cell.length_c   1.000
_cell.angle_alpha   90.00
_cell.angle_beta   90.00
_cell.angle_gamma   90.00
#
_symmetry.space_group_name_H-M   'P 1'
#
loop_
_entity.id
_entity.type
_entity.pdbx_description
1 polymer ?
#
loop_
_entity_poly.entity_id
_entity_poly.type
_entity_poly.pdbx_seq_one_letter_code
_entity_poly.pdbx_strand_id
1 'polypeptide(L)' 'MAVPKKRTSKMKRNSRKANWKRKGYHAAQKSLSLAKSMLKGKTTSFIYSIETETPEE' A
#
# COMPACT_ATOMS: atom_id res chain seq x y z
N MET A 1 -36.35 -2.34 -8.94
CA MET A 1 -34.97 -1.96 -8.57
C MET A 1 -35.01 -0.68 -7.74
N ALA A 2 -34.21 -0.59 -6.67
CA ALA A 2 -34.18 0.62 -5.85
C ALA A 2 -33.47 1.77 -6.58
N VAL A 3 -34.10 2.94 -6.63
CA VAL A 3 -33.53 4.16 -7.22
C VAL A 3 -33.35 5.25 -6.15
N PRO A 4 -32.25 6.02 -6.19
CA PRO A 4 -32.04 7.08 -5.22
C PRO A 4 -33.04 8.21 -5.45
N LYS A 5 -33.84 8.52 -4.42
CA LYS A 5 -34.84 9.60 -4.49
C LYS A 5 -34.20 10.99 -4.67
N LYS A 6 -32.98 11.18 -4.13
CA LYS A 6 -32.21 12.43 -4.19
C LYS A 6 -30.73 12.13 -4.36
N ARG A 7 -29.99 13.08 -4.96
CA ARG A 7 -28.53 12.97 -5.10
C ARG A 7 -27.85 13.03 -3.73
N THR A 8 -26.72 12.35 -3.58
CA THR A 8 -25.88 12.48 -2.39
C THR A 8 -25.28 13.89 -2.31
N SER A 9 -25.19 14.47 -1.12
CA SER A 9 -24.49 15.75 -0.90
C SER A 9 -23.01 15.68 -1.31
N LYS A 10 -22.42 16.83 -1.69
CA LYS A 10 -21.01 16.93 -2.09
C LYS A 10 -20.08 16.38 -1.00
N MET A 11 -20.35 16.73 0.26
CA MET A 11 -19.61 16.26 1.43
C MET A 11 -19.60 14.73 1.54
N LYS A 12 -20.78 14.08 1.51
CA LYS A 12 -20.89 12.63 1.72
C LYS A 12 -20.28 11.84 0.57
N ARG A 13 -20.39 12.34 -0.67
CA ARG A 13 -19.68 11.76 -1.83
C ARG A 13 -18.15 11.87 -1.67
N ASN A 14 -17.66 13.05 -1.29
CA ASN A 14 -16.22 13.28 -1.16
C ASN A 14 -15.61 12.47 0.00
N SER A 15 -16.31 12.32 1.13
CA SER A 15 -15.89 11.47 2.25
C SER A 15 -15.70 10.00 1.83
N ARG A 16 -16.65 9.44 1.06
CA ARG A 16 -16.50 8.08 0.51
C ARG A 16 -15.30 7.96 -0.42
N LYS A 17 -15.07 8.96 -1.29
CA LYS A 17 -13.89 8.99 -2.18
C LYS A 17 -12.58 9.07 -1.39
N ALA A 18 -12.54 9.86 -0.30
CA ALA A 18 -11.36 9.95 0.57
C ALA A 18 -11.05 8.60 1.25
N ASN A 19 -12.08 7.91 1.76
CA ASN A 19 -11.91 6.58 2.34
C ASN A 19 -11.40 5.56 1.31
N TRP A 20 -11.87 5.62 0.07
CA TRP A 20 -11.36 4.77 -1.00
C TRP A 20 -9.88 5.05 -1.31
N LYS A 21 -9.49 6.33 -1.42
CA LYS A 21 -8.08 6.73 -1.62
C LYS A 21 -7.17 6.34 -0.45
N ARG A 22 -7.68 6.38 0.79
CA ARG A 22 -6.91 6.03 2.00
C ARG A 22 -6.41 4.58 1.99
N LYS A 23 -7.08 3.67 1.28
CA LYS A 23 -6.60 2.29 1.10
C LYS A 23 -5.24 2.24 0.39
N GLY A 24 -5.06 3.06 -0.65
CA GLY A 24 -3.79 3.16 -1.38
C GLY A 24 -2.66 3.71 -0.51
N TYR A 25 -2.96 4.68 0.36
CA TYR A 25 -2.00 5.21 1.33
C TYR A 25 -1.43 4.10 2.24
N HIS A 26 -2.29 3.26 2.81
CA HIS A 26 -1.83 2.15 3.65
C HIS A 26 -1.03 1.09 2.88
N ALA A 27 -1.39 0.82 1.62
CA ALA A 27 -0.62 -0.08 0.77
C ALA A 27 0.79 0.49 0.49
N ALA A 28 0.88 1.78 0.17
CA ALA A 28 2.15 2.46 -0.05
C ALA A 28 3.05 2.46 1.20
N GLN A 29 2.48 2.72 2.38
CA GLN A 29 3.23 2.65 3.65
C GLN A 29 3.84 1.26 3.90
N LYS A 30 3.06 0.20 3.69
CA LYS A 30 3.54 -1.19 3.85
C LYS A 30 4.63 -1.52 2.83
N SER A 31 4.43 -1.15 1.58
CA SER A 31 5.41 -1.36 0.50
C SER A 31 6.73 -0.62 0.78
N LEU A 32 6.67 0.63 1.24
CA LEU A 32 7.86 1.40 1.61
C LEU A 32 8.62 0.74 2.77
N SER A 33 7.89 0.31 3.82
CA SER A 33 8.49 -0.40 4.96
C SER A 33 9.20 -1.68 4.51
N LEU A 34 8.58 -2.43 3.59
CA LEU A 34 9.14 -3.65 3.03
C LEU A 34 10.41 -3.37 2.22
N ALA A 35 10.36 -2.40 1.30
CA ALA A 35 11.52 -2.03 0.48
C ALA A 35 12.72 -1.59 1.33
N LYS A 36 12.48 -0.78 2.37
CA LYS A 36 13.54 -0.40 3.32
C LYS A 36 14.14 -1.60 4.04
N SER A 37 13.31 -2.59 4.39
CA SER A 37 13.79 -3.82 5.03
C SER A 37 14.68 -4.64 4.09
N MET A 38 14.32 -4.75 2.82
CA MET A 38 15.10 -5.45 1.80
C MET A 38 16.46 -4.79 1.57
N LEU A 39 16.48 -3.46 1.40
CA LEU A 39 17.71 -2.70 1.15
C LEU A 39 18.73 -2.78 2.29
N LYS A 40 18.30 -3.08 3.52
CA LYS A 40 19.19 -3.16 4.68
C LYS A 40 20.03 -4.43 4.70
N GLY A 41 19.75 -5.42 3.85
CA GLY A 41 20.52 -6.69 3.78
C GLY A 41 20.48 -7.52 5.06
N LYS A 42 19.55 -7.23 5.97
CA LYS A 42 19.36 -8.00 7.21
C LYS A 42 18.48 -9.20 6.93
N THR A 43 18.69 -10.28 7.68
CA THR A 43 17.83 -11.47 7.63
C THR A 43 16.40 -11.08 7.99
N THR A 44 15.48 -11.24 7.04
CA THR A 44 14.04 -11.05 7.24
C THR A 44 13.33 -12.39 7.27
N SER A 45 12.17 -12.46 7.91
CA SER A 45 11.38 -13.70 8.01
C SER A 45 10.68 -14.12 6.71
N PHE A 46 10.66 -13.27 5.68
CA PHE A 46 10.07 -13.60 4.37
C PHE A 46 11.16 -13.94 3.35
N ILE A 47 10.84 -14.92 2.49
CA ILE A 47 11.73 -15.40 1.43
C ILE A 47 11.70 -14.38 0.29
N TYR A 48 12.85 -13.82 -0.06
CA TYR A 48 13.06 -13.05 -1.28
C TYR A 48 14.35 -13.52 -1.94
N SER A 49 14.41 -13.43 -3.27
CA SER A 49 15.63 -13.72 -4.02
C SER A 49 16.65 -12.64 -3.69
N ILE A 50 17.58 -12.98 -2.79
CA ILE A 50 18.77 -12.20 -2.53
C ILE A 50 19.77 -12.66 -3.59
N GLU A 51 19.92 -11.91 -4.68
CA GLU A 51 21.18 -11.98 -5.42
C GLU A 51 22.21 -11.35 -4.49
N THR A 52 22.78 -12.17 -3.62
CA THR A 52 24.03 -11.80 -2.97
C THR A 52 25.04 -11.77 -4.09
N GLU A 53 25.41 -10.59 -4.58
CA GLU A 53 26.76 -10.40 -5.11
C GLU A 53 27.68 -10.85 -3.98
N THR A 54 28.05 -12.13 -3.99
CA THR A 54 29.20 -12.62 -3.27
C THR A 54 30.35 -11.77 -3.77
N PRO A 55 31.02 -10.94 -2.94
CA PRO A 55 32.33 -10.46 -3.31
C PRO A 55 33.18 -11.72 -3.48
N GLU A 56 33.42 -12.09 -4.74
CA GLU A 56 34.50 -12.97 -5.14
C GLU A 56 35.80 -12.27 -4.69
N GLU A 57 36.45 -12.89 -3.69
CA GLU A 57 37.78 -12.58 -3.10
C GLU A 57 37.93 -11.29 -2.26
#